data_AF-A0A7Y0BSD6-F1
#
_entry.id   AF-A0A7Y0BSD6-F1
#
_cell.length_a   1.000
_cell.length_b   1.000
_cell.length_c   1.000
_cell.angle_alpha   90.00
_cell.angle_beta   90.00
_cell.angle_gamma   90.00
#
_symmetry.space_group_name_H-M   'P 1'
#
loop_
_entity.id
_entity.type
_entity.pdbx_description
1 polymer ?
#
loop_
_entity_poly.entity_id
_entity_poly.type
_entity_poly.pdbx_seq_one_letter_code
_entity_poly.pdbx_strand_id
1 'polypeptide(L)'
;MALAFGALAIVDFGRFGFSRIIDQRGGDIALALHARSRPASDRVVFVDIDQKSLEDMNDLAGSWPWPRSVHGEIIDAIERQHPRAIVFDVLFNEPDIYRPEHDAAFVDAVARNPNVWLAMSLNADGEGAWVSAMPAGAGARPAGAGVRDARVPLMLPLVVASRPEAMRGGLINFTPDSDGVGRHHSLWLERKGWRFPSLPAQVMASLGRPLPPQQRVLLNWRSSWRHVSFADVYLDSLRERPQRPRDEFRDRIVVIGTAAPGLLDLRVTPLSSTYPGAQVLATAIDNLDRGDWLRELPRSAMLPLVLALIGLVGLGFARQVTAGRLMAILIGATAVVLAGGWVLLGRGTFVPIFAALAYAWAFYIAGVGLAYLEERTKRLRTSQMFKRFLDPNVVSDLIERGEFDHRNTAQAREISVLFSDIRGFTSLSEVSTPEDVVALLNAYFSRQVDVIFAHSGTLDKFIGDAIMAFWGAPLEQPDHAVRAVNAALDMSVALETMRGQMDGLASTLEIGIGIHTGRAVVGFIGSSDRLDYTVIGDTVNLASRVEGLTKGIARVLVTQTTRDAAGDAFDWRDVGLYSVKGREEQVRLYEPLRKDDT
;
A
#
# COMPACT_ATOMS: atom_id res chain seq x y z
N MET A 1 -6.52 -17.81 -4.54
CA MET A 1 -6.20 -16.41 -4.18
C MET A 1 -6.43 -15.43 -5.33
N ALA A 2 -5.77 -15.60 -6.48
CA ALA A 2 -5.93 -14.71 -7.64
C ALA A 2 -7.40 -14.50 -8.07
N LEU A 3 -8.21 -15.56 -8.09
CA LEU A 3 -9.65 -15.47 -8.40
C LEU A 3 -10.43 -14.62 -7.40
N ALA A 4 -10.16 -14.75 -6.10
CA ALA A 4 -10.82 -13.96 -5.06
C ALA A 4 -10.42 -12.48 -5.14
N PHE A 5 -9.14 -12.19 -5.42
CA PHE A 5 -8.65 -10.83 -5.62
C PHE A 5 -9.19 -10.19 -6.90
N GLY A 6 -9.32 -10.98 -7.97
CA GLY A 6 -10.00 -10.56 -9.20
C GLY A 6 -11.48 -10.26 -8.98
N ALA A 7 -12.19 -11.08 -8.20
CA ALA A 7 -13.58 -10.80 -7.83
C ALA A 7 -13.71 -9.51 -7.01
N LEU A 8 -12.80 -9.27 -6.06
CA LEU A 8 -12.75 -8.02 -5.30
C LEU A 8 -12.54 -6.80 -6.22
N ALA A 9 -11.64 -6.91 -7.20
CA ALA A 9 -11.44 -5.85 -8.20
C ALA A 9 -12.72 -5.58 -9.02
N ILE A 10 -13.41 -6.63 -9.47
CA ILE A 10 -14.67 -6.49 -10.22
C ILE A 10 -15.74 -5.78 -9.36
N VAL A 11 -15.88 -6.17 -8.10
CA VAL A 11 -16.86 -5.54 -7.17
C VAL A 11 -16.50 -4.09 -6.89
N ASP A 12 -15.22 -3.76 -6.71
CA ASP A 12 -14.79 -2.37 -6.48
C ASP A 12 -15.06 -1.46 -7.69
N PHE A 13 -14.76 -1.92 -8.91
CA PHE A 13 -15.04 -1.18 -10.14
C PHE A 13 -16.53 -0.88 -10.33
N GLY A 14 -17.41 -1.73 -9.77
CA GLY A 14 -18.86 -1.55 -9.82
C GLY A 14 -19.46 -0.76 -8.66
N ARG A 15 -18.99 -0.96 -7.41
CA ARG A 15 -19.73 -0.55 -6.20
C ARG A 15 -18.97 0.35 -5.23
N PHE A 16 -17.73 0.02 -4.88
CA PHE A 16 -17.00 0.71 -3.79
C PHE A 16 -16.24 1.94 -4.28
N GLY A 17 -15.73 1.95 -5.51
CA GLY A 17 -15.12 3.11 -6.13
C GLY A 17 -13.72 3.47 -5.63
N PHE A 18 -13.02 2.60 -4.91
CA PHE A 18 -11.64 2.84 -4.47
C PHE A 18 -10.69 2.97 -5.67
N SER A 19 -10.85 2.10 -6.67
CA SER A 19 -10.16 2.22 -7.96
C SER A 19 -10.37 3.59 -8.61
N ARG A 20 -11.53 4.24 -8.41
CA ARG A 20 -11.83 5.55 -9.03
C ARG A 20 -10.90 6.62 -8.48
N ILE A 21 -10.72 6.60 -7.16
CA ILE A 21 -9.86 7.55 -6.47
C ILE A 21 -8.41 7.39 -6.96
N ILE A 22 -7.94 6.15 -7.10
CA ILE A 22 -6.58 5.87 -7.60
C ILE A 22 -6.42 6.37 -9.04
N ASP A 23 -7.37 6.07 -9.92
CA ASP A 23 -7.35 6.52 -11.32
C ASP A 23 -7.39 8.05 -11.43
N GLN A 24 -8.23 8.70 -10.63
CA GLN A 24 -8.35 10.16 -10.59
C GLN A 24 -7.05 10.82 -10.14
N ARG A 25 -6.47 10.37 -9.03
CA ARG A 25 -5.22 10.93 -8.48
C ARG A 25 -4.01 10.68 -9.38
N GLY A 26 -3.83 9.45 -9.86
CA GLY A 26 -2.77 9.13 -10.80
C GLY A 26 -2.97 9.86 -12.14
N GLY A 27 -4.22 9.96 -12.57
CA GLY A 27 -4.64 10.71 -13.75
C GLY A 27 -4.27 12.18 -13.69
N ASP A 28 -4.46 12.83 -12.54
CA ASP A 28 -4.09 14.23 -12.34
C ASP A 28 -2.60 14.46 -12.56
N ILE A 29 -1.77 13.56 -12.03
CA ILE A 29 -0.31 13.61 -12.23
C ILE A 29 0.02 13.48 -13.72
N ALA A 30 -0.59 12.53 -14.42
CA ALA A 30 -0.37 12.34 -15.85
C ALA A 30 -0.81 13.56 -16.68
N LEU A 31 -1.98 14.13 -16.38
CA LEU A 31 -2.51 15.33 -17.04
C LEU A 31 -1.62 16.55 -16.79
N ALA A 32 -1.17 16.75 -15.55
CA ALA A 32 -0.27 17.86 -15.21
C ALA A 32 1.09 17.75 -15.89
N LEU A 33 1.68 16.54 -15.93
CA LEU A 33 2.93 16.30 -16.65
C LEU A 33 2.75 16.50 -18.16
N HIS A 34 1.63 16.06 -18.73
CA HIS A 34 1.31 16.26 -20.15
C HIS A 34 1.10 17.75 -20.49
N ALA A 35 0.48 18.52 -19.61
CA ALA A 35 0.28 19.96 -19.80
C ALA A 35 1.61 20.74 -19.88
N ARG A 36 2.66 20.27 -19.21
CA ARG A 36 4.00 20.89 -19.22
C ARG A 36 4.74 20.69 -20.54
N SER A 37 4.46 19.61 -21.28
CA SER A 37 5.07 19.38 -22.59
C SER A 37 4.32 20.07 -23.74
N ARG A 38 3.16 20.66 -23.46
CA ARG A 38 2.35 21.39 -24.45
C ARG A 38 2.77 22.85 -24.51
N PRO A 39 2.97 23.43 -25.71
CA PRO A 39 3.27 24.85 -25.86
C PRO A 39 2.09 25.72 -25.41
N ALA A 40 2.35 27.02 -25.19
CA ALA A 40 1.29 28.01 -25.00
C ALA A 40 0.31 28.01 -26.19
N SER A 41 -0.96 28.37 -25.96
CA SER A 41 -1.91 28.53 -27.07
C SER A 41 -1.54 29.75 -27.91
N ASP A 42 -1.50 29.58 -29.22
CA ASP A 42 -1.43 30.66 -30.22
C ASP A 42 -2.82 31.17 -30.64
N ARG A 43 -3.90 30.52 -30.18
CA ARG A 43 -5.29 30.80 -30.58
C ARG A 43 -6.05 31.70 -29.60
N VAL A 44 -5.64 31.71 -28.34
CA VAL A 44 -6.30 32.46 -27.26
C VAL A 44 -5.34 33.45 -26.64
N VAL A 45 -5.80 34.68 -26.41
CA VAL A 45 -5.06 35.73 -25.70
C VAL A 45 -5.93 36.26 -24.57
N PHE A 46 -5.33 36.40 -23.40
CA PHE A 46 -5.98 37.02 -22.25
C PHE A 46 -5.74 38.52 -22.25
N VAL A 47 -6.82 39.27 -22.01
CA VAL A 47 -6.78 40.67 -21.62
C VAL A 47 -7.24 40.73 -20.16
N ASP A 48 -6.27 40.81 -19.27
CA ASP A 48 -6.45 40.63 -17.84
C ASP A 48 -6.78 41.94 -17.15
N ILE A 49 -7.86 41.95 -16.37
CA ILE A 49 -8.10 42.96 -15.34
C ILE A 49 -7.21 42.57 -14.16
N ASP A 50 -5.92 42.86 -14.29
CA ASP A 50 -4.85 42.57 -13.34
C ASP A 50 -4.64 43.73 -12.35
N GLN A 51 -3.77 43.53 -11.35
CA GLN A 51 -3.49 44.55 -10.33
C GLN A 51 -3.01 45.86 -10.94
N LYS A 52 -2.15 45.77 -11.97
CA LYS A 52 -1.71 46.93 -12.75
C LYS A 52 -2.90 47.66 -13.37
N SER A 53 -3.86 46.93 -13.93
CA SER A 53 -5.04 47.55 -14.51
C SER A 53 -5.88 48.29 -13.48
N LEU A 54 -6.04 47.75 -12.27
CA LEU A 54 -6.76 48.42 -11.19
C LEU A 54 -6.07 49.72 -10.76
N GLU A 55 -4.74 49.75 -10.75
CA GLU A 55 -3.93 50.92 -10.40
C GLU A 55 -3.96 51.99 -11.50
N ASP A 56 -3.59 51.61 -12.73
CA ASP A 56 -3.44 52.53 -13.86
C ASP A 56 -4.78 53.14 -14.32
N MET A 57 -5.89 52.42 -14.13
CA MET A 57 -7.23 52.90 -14.50
C MET A 57 -7.91 53.71 -13.41
N ASN A 58 -7.39 53.74 -12.17
CA ASN A 58 -8.11 54.35 -11.05
C ASN A 58 -8.37 55.85 -11.27
N ASP A 59 -7.40 56.58 -11.83
CA ASP A 59 -7.54 58.02 -12.11
C ASP A 59 -8.50 58.31 -13.28
N LEU A 60 -8.72 57.32 -14.16
CA LEU A 60 -9.48 57.48 -15.39
C LEU A 60 -10.91 56.94 -15.30
N ALA A 61 -11.07 55.74 -14.76
CA ALA A 61 -12.33 55.01 -14.65
C ALA A 61 -12.84 54.89 -13.21
N GLY A 62 -12.06 55.32 -12.22
CA GLY A 62 -12.35 55.14 -10.80
C GLY A 62 -12.07 53.72 -10.30
N SER A 63 -12.55 53.44 -9.10
CA SER A 63 -12.41 52.13 -8.45
C SER A 63 -13.26 51.07 -9.14
N TRP A 64 -12.78 49.83 -9.16
CA TRP A 64 -13.52 48.68 -9.68
C TRP A 64 -14.82 48.42 -8.89
N PRO A 65 -15.94 48.04 -9.53
CA PRO A 65 -16.12 47.83 -10.97
C PRO A 65 -16.23 49.13 -11.79
N TRP A 66 -15.59 49.14 -12.97
CA TRP A 66 -15.56 50.32 -13.84
C TRP A 66 -16.89 50.58 -14.57
N PRO A 67 -17.12 51.82 -15.05
CA PRO A 67 -18.26 52.13 -15.91
C PRO A 67 -18.34 51.24 -17.15
N ARG A 68 -19.56 50.88 -17.57
CA ARG A 68 -19.80 50.00 -18.73
C ARG A 68 -19.27 50.58 -20.04
N SER A 69 -19.17 51.91 -20.17
CA SER A 69 -18.54 52.54 -21.33
C SER A 69 -17.08 52.14 -21.51
N VAL A 70 -16.31 51.94 -20.42
CA VAL A 70 -14.92 51.47 -20.48
C VAL A 70 -14.85 50.08 -21.13
N HIS A 71 -15.79 49.20 -20.79
CA HIS A 71 -15.93 47.88 -21.42
C HIS A 71 -16.41 47.97 -22.88
N GLY A 72 -17.19 48.99 -23.25
CA GLY A 72 -17.59 49.21 -24.64
C GLY A 72 -16.42 49.70 -25.51
N GLU A 73 -15.65 50.64 -24.98
CA GLU A 73 -14.48 51.22 -25.66
C GLU A 73 -13.35 50.19 -25.87
N ILE A 74 -13.11 49.29 -24.90
CA ILE A 74 -12.12 48.23 -25.06
C ILE A 74 -12.54 47.20 -26.12
N ILE A 75 -13.84 46.91 -26.26
CA ILE A 75 -14.37 46.06 -27.34
C ILE A 75 -13.98 46.70 -28.68
N ASP A 76 -14.33 47.97 -28.87
CA ASP A 76 -14.04 48.70 -30.10
C ASP A 76 -12.53 48.82 -30.37
N ALA A 77 -11.70 48.91 -29.31
CA ALA A 77 -10.24 48.93 -29.43
C ALA A 77 -9.66 47.60 -29.92
N ILE A 78 -10.12 46.47 -29.34
CA ILE A 78 -9.69 45.13 -29.71
C ILE A 78 -10.19 44.79 -31.12
N GLU A 79 -11.42 45.16 -31.46
CA GLU A 79 -12.06 44.84 -32.74
C GLU A 79 -11.35 45.46 -33.95
N ARG A 80 -10.62 46.57 -33.78
CA ARG A 80 -9.76 47.15 -34.85
C ARG A 80 -8.74 46.14 -35.41
N GLN A 81 -8.42 45.09 -34.66
CA GLN A 81 -7.49 44.05 -35.10
C GLN A 81 -8.19 42.82 -35.69
N HIS A 82 -9.52 42.78 -35.72
CA HIS A 82 -10.35 41.68 -36.22
C HIS A 82 -10.08 40.34 -35.51
N PRO A 83 -10.36 40.23 -34.20
CA PRO A 83 -10.34 38.95 -33.50
C PRO A 83 -11.48 38.04 -34.00
N ARG A 84 -11.31 36.73 -33.86
CA ARG A 84 -12.37 35.76 -34.16
C ARG A 84 -13.53 35.87 -33.16
N ALA A 85 -13.23 36.16 -31.89
CA ALA A 85 -14.22 36.38 -30.84
C ALA A 85 -13.62 37.19 -29.68
N ILE A 86 -14.46 37.98 -29.01
CA ILE A 86 -14.16 38.67 -27.76
C ILE A 86 -15.09 38.08 -26.69
N VAL A 87 -14.51 37.45 -25.67
CA VAL A 87 -15.23 36.66 -24.68
C VAL A 87 -15.04 37.30 -23.31
N PHE A 88 -16.12 37.71 -22.66
CA PHE A 88 -16.08 38.22 -21.29
C PHE A 88 -16.32 37.10 -20.29
N ASP A 89 -15.35 36.88 -19.41
CA ASP A 89 -15.50 36.13 -18.15
C ASP A 89 -15.79 37.11 -17.00
N VAL A 90 -16.77 37.98 -17.21
CA VAL A 90 -17.27 38.98 -16.26
C VAL A 90 -18.80 39.00 -16.37
N LEU A 91 -19.49 38.97 -15.25
CA LEU A 91 -20.95 39.01 -15.21
C LEU A 91 -21.46 40.45 -15.32
N PHE A 92 -22.32 40.69 -16.31
CA PHE A 92 -23.03 41.98 -16.49
C PHE A 92 -24.53 41.83 -16.18
N ASN A 93 -24.85 41.21 -15.04
CA ASN A 93 -26.20 40.80 -14.66
C ASN A 93 -27.04 41.89 -13.99
N GLU A 94 -26.49 43.08 -13.78
CA GLU A 94 -27.16 44.19 -13.12
C GLU A 94 -27.01 45.47 -13.95
N PRO A 95 -28.13 46.12 -14.32
CA PRO A 95 -28.10 47.42 -15.00
C PRO A 95 -27.67 48.52 -14.03
N ASP A 96 -26.95 49.51 -14.54
CA ASP A 96 -26.61 50.74 -13.82
C ASP A 96 -27.81 51.70 -13.81
N ILE A 97 -28.55 51.69 -12.70
CA ILE A 97 -29.74 52.53 -12.53
C ILE A 97 -29.41 54.03 -12.38
N TYR A 98 -28.16 54.36 -12.02
CA TYR A 98 -27.75 55.74 -11.75
C TYR A 98 -27.12 56.39 -12.98
N ARG A 99 -26.49 55.59 -13.85
CA ARG A 99 -25.79 56.05 -15.05
C ARG A 99 -26.12 55.18 -16.27
N PRO A 100 -27.39 55.19 -16.72
CA PRO A 100 -27.85 54.35 -17.83
C PRO A 100 -27.14 54.63 -19.16
N GLU A 101 -26.51 55.80 -19.32
CA GLU A 101 -25.71 56.15 -20.49
C GLU A 101 -24.46 55.26 -20.67
N HIS A 102 -23.85 54.79 -19.56
CA HIS A 102 -22.71 53.87 -19.65
C HIS A 102 -23.16 52.48 -20.12
N ASP A 103 -24.32 52.02 -19.65
CA ASP A 103 -24.93 50.78 -20.11
C ASP A 103 -25.29 50.90 -21.59
N ALA A 104 -25.92 52.01 -22.01
CA ALA A 104 -26.25 52.25 -23.41
C ALA A 104 -25.02 52.20 -24.32
N ALA A 105 -23.90 52.82 -23.91
CA ALA A 105 -22.65 52.79 -24.66
C ALA A 105 -22.10 51.34 -24.83
N PHE A 106 -22.18 50.53 -23.78
CA PHE A 106 -21.80 49.11 -23.83
C PHE A 106 -22.72 48.29 -24.73
N VAL A 107 -24.03 48.48 -24.60
CA VAL A 107 -25.03 47.81 -25.46
C VAL A 107 -24.79 48.15 -26.93
N ASP A 108 -24.51 49.42 -27.24
CA ASP A 108 -24.19 49.84 -28.60
C ASP A 108 -22.90 49.19 -29.12
N ALA A 109 -21.86 49.07 -28.29
CA ALA A 109 -20.61 48.38 -28.64
C ALA A 109 -20.84 46.88 -28.88
N VAL A 110 -21.59 46.19 -28.00
CA VAL A 110 -21.93 44.77 -28.18
C VAL A 110 -22.78 44.55 -29.44
N ALA A 111 -23.74 45.43 -29.71
CA ALA A 111 -24.62 45.34 -30.88
C ALA A 111 -23.85 45.55 -32.20
N ARG A 112 -22.86 46.46 -32.23
CA ARG A 112 -21.98 46.69 -33.39
C ARG A 112 -21.08 45.50 -33.68
N ASN A 113 -20.65 44.78 -32.64
CA ASN A 113 -19.59 43.78 -32.71
C ASN A 113 -20.16 42.36 -32.45
N PRO A 114 -20.63 41.64 -33.50
CA PRO A 114 -21.32 40.36 -33.34
C PRO A 114 -20.42 39.23 -32.80
N ASN A 115 -19.11 39.40 -32.80
CA ASN A 115 -18.17 38.42 -32.25
C ASN A 115 -17.96 38.56 -30.73
N VAL A 116 -18.72 39.44 -30.04
CA VAL A 116 -18.69 39.59 -28.58
C VAL A 116 -19.62 38.59 -27.89
N TRP A 117 -19.10 37.93 -26.85
CA TRP A 117 -19.79 36.90 -26.06
C TRP A 117 -19.73 37.22 -24.56
N LEU A 118 -20.86 37.10 -23.89
CA LEU A 118 -21.03 37.51 -22.49
C LEU A 118 -21.24 36.30 -21.58
N ALA A 119 -20.63 36.35 -20.38
CA ALA A 119 -20.81 35.32 -19.37
C ALA A 119 -22.25 35.27 -18.84
N MET A 120 -22.73 34.05 -18.66
CA MET A 120 -23.95 33.73 -17.94
C MET A 120 -23.63 32.68 -16.88
N SER A 121 -24.41 32.65 -15.79
CA SER A 121 -24.26 31.60 -14.78
C SER A 121 -25.61 31.03 -14.39
N LEU A 122 -25.67 29.71 -14.37
CA LEU A 122 -26.83 28.96 -13.90
C LEU A 122 -26.67 28.70 -12.40
N ASN A 123 -27.54 29.28 -11.59
CA ASN A 123 -27.48 29.13 -10.13
C ASN A 123 -28.20 27.87 -9.67
N ALA A 124 -27.84 27.37 -8.48
CA ALA A 124 -28.55 26.26 -7.84
C ALA A 124 -29.94 26.71 -7.34
N ASP A 125 -29.99 27.91 -6.78
CA ASP A 125 -31.15 28.50 -6.11
C ASP A 125 -31.55 29.84 -6.74
N GLY A 126 -32.75 30.33 -6.40
CA GLY A 126 -33.33 31.57 -6.90
C GLY A 126 -34.63 31.34 -7.68
N GLU A 127 -35.49 32.37 -7.74
CA GLU A 127 -36.80 32.22 -8.38
C GLU A 127 -36.72 32.01 -9.90
N GLY A 128 -35.71 32.62 -10.53
CA GLY A 128 -35.46 32.53 -11.96
C GLY A 128 -36.54 33.13 -12.86
N ALA A 129 -36.31 33.07 -14.16
CA ALA A 129 -37.23 33.55 -15.20
C ALA A 129 -37.76 32.37 -16.02
N TRP A 130 -38.95 32.53 -16.61
CA TRP A 130 -39.49 31.57 -17.58
C TRP A 130 -38.56 31.45 -18.77
N VAL A 131 -38.25 30.24 -19.22
CA VAL A 131 -37.37 30.02 -20.38
C VAL A 131 -37.97 30.65 -21.65
N SER A 132 -39.30 30.61 -21.79
CA SER A 132 -40.01 31.29 -22.88
C SER A 132 -39.83 32.81 -22.91
N ALA A 133 -39.53 33.43 -21.77
CA ALA A 133 -39.30 34.87 -21.64
C ALA A 133 -37.81 35.25 -21.78
N MET A 134 -36.90 34.28 -21.91
CA MET A 134 -35.48 34.55 -22.08
C MET A 134 -35.18 34.94 -23.54
N PRO A 135 -34.23 35.87 -23.78
CA PRO A 135 -33.80 36.17 -25.14
C PRO A 135 -33.19 34.93 -25.82
N ALA A 136 -33.34 34.82 -27.15
CA ALA A 136 -32.77 33.73 -27.94
C ALA A 136 -31.24 33.58 -27.74
N GLY A 137 -30.56 34.69 -27.46
CA GLY A 137 -29.15 34.76 -27.09
C GLY A 137 -28.73 33.93 -25.88
N ALA A 138 -29.67 33.52 -25.02
CA ALA A 138 -29.41 32.62 -23.89
C ALA A 138 -29.09 31.19 -24.34
N GLY A 139 -29.40 30.85 -25.60
CA GLY A 139 -29.11 29.56 -26.20
C GLY A 139 -29.92 28.39 -25.63
N ALA A 140 -31.00 28.66 -24.89
CA ALA A 140 -31.82 27.62 -24.27
C ALA A 140 -32.47 26.71 -25.33
N ARG A 141 -32.34 25.39 -25.16
CA ARG A 141 -32.92 24.38 -26.05
C ARG A 141 -33.63 23.31 -25.24
N PRO A 142 -34.79 22.77 -25.68
CA PRO A 142 -35.42 21.66 -24.99
C PRO A 142 -34.52 20.41 -25.06
N ALA A 143 -34.39 19.68 -23.94
CA ALA A 143 -33.57 18.46 -23.86
C ALA A 143 -34.17 17.27 -24.61
N GLY A 144 -35.49 17.29 -24.85
CA GLY A 144 -36.24 16.25 -25.55
C GLY A 144 -37.63 16.72 -25.97
N ALA A 145 -38.40 15.82 -26.59
CA ALA A 145 -39.78 16.12 -26.97
C ALA A 145 -40.68 16.29 -25.72
N GLY A 146 -41.62 17.23 -25.76
CA GLY A 146 -42.61 17.44 -24.70
C GLY A 146 -42.12 18.20 -23.46
N VAL A 147 -40.93 18.82 -23.51
CA VAL A 147 -40.43 19.71 -22.45
C VAL A 147 -41.39 20.90 -22.30
N ARG A 148 -41.88 21.11 -21.08
CA ARG A 148 -42.73 22.25 -20.74
C ARG A 148 -41.87 23.46 -20.36
N ASP A 149 -42.44 24.65 -20.54
CA ASP A 149 -41.81 25.87 -20.06
C ASP A 149 -41.63 25.83 -18.53
N ALA A 150 -40.56 26.43 -18.04
CA ALA A 150 -40.16 26.35 -16.64
C ALA A 150 -39.40 27.61 -16.21
N ARG A 151 -39.50 27.97 -14.93
CA ARG A 151 -38.63 29.01 -14.34
C ARG A 151 -37.25 28.46 -14.02
N VAL A 152 -36.20 29.09 -14.56
CA VAL A 152 -34.80 28.70 -14.37
C VAL A 152 -33.99 29.87 -13.79
N PRO A 153 -33.23 29.67 -12.69
CA PRO A 153 -32.40 30.71 -12.07
C PRO A 153 -31.11 30.93 -12.87
N LEU A 154 -31.26 31.61 -14.01
CA LEU A 154 -30.19 31.94 -14.92
C LEU A 154 -29.84 33.42 -14.78
N MET A 155 -28.59 33.71 -14.41
CA MET A 155 -28.05 35.06 -14.45
C MET A 155 -27.74 35.41 -15.90
N LEU A 156 -28.61 36.23 -16.48
CA LEU A 156 -28.48 36.80 -17.81
C LEU A 156 -27.69 38.11 -17.73
N PRO A 157 -27.00 38.52 -18.80
CA PRO A 157 -26.39 39.85 -18.88
C PRO A 157 -27.49 40.90 -19.06
N LEU A 158 -28.16 41.29 -17.98
CA LEU A 158 -29.31 42.20 -18.02
C LEU A 158 -28.97 43.58 -18.58
N VAL A 159 -27.69 43.97 -18.61
CA VAL A 159 -27.26 45.22 -19.26
C VAL A 159 -27.66 45.28 -20.75
N VAL A 160 -27.65 44.14 -21.46
CA VAL A 160 -28.05 44.06 -22.88
C VAL A 160 -29.53 43.73 -23.07
N ALA A 161 -30.33 43.72 -22.00
CA ALA A 161 -31.76 43.38 -22.10
C ALA A 161 -32.57 44.38 -22.94
N SER A 162 -32.08 45.63 -23.09
CA SER A 162 -32.70 46.65 -23.96
C SER A 162 -32.57 46.36 -25.45
N ARG A 163 -31.62 45.50 -25.86
CA ARG A 163 -31.46 44.97 -27.22
C ARG A 163 -31.29 43.44 -27.19
N PRO A 164 -32.37 42.68 -26.97
CA PRO A 164 -32.33 41.22 -26.84
C PRO A 164 -31.67 40.50 -28.02
N GLU A 165 -31.74 41.08 -29.22
CA GLU A 165 -31.12 40.59 -30.46
C GLU A 165 -29.58 40.69 -30.46
N ALA A 166 -29.02 41.62 -29.68
CA ALA A 166 -27.57 41.77 -29.51
C ALA A 166 -27.00 40.81 -28.45
N MET A 167 -27.85 40.24 -27.59
CA MET A 167 -27.41 39.35 -26.52
C MET A 167 -26.83 38.05 -27.10
N ARG A 168 -25.59 37.76 -26.75
CA ARG A 168 -24.88 36.52 -27.10
C ARG A 168 -24.24 35.97 -25.84
N GLY A 169 -24.89 35.01 -25.21
CA GLY A 169 -24.48 34.53 -23.89
C GLY A 169 -24.21 33.04 -23.84
N GLY A 170 -23.42 32.63 -22.85
CA GLY A 170 -23.16 31.23 -22.56
C GLY A 170 -22.67 31.01 -21.14
N LEU A 171 -22.86 29.78 -20.64
CA LEU A 171 -22.56 29.45 -19.25
C LEU A 171 -21.05 29.40 -18.95
N ILE A 172 -20.63 30.05 -17.86
CA ILE A 172 -19.27 29.96 -17.28
C ILE A 172 -19.19 29.00 -16.08
N ASN A 173 -20.26 28.27 -15.80
CA ASN A 173 -20.33 27.37 -14.66
C ASN A 173 -19.19 26.34 -14.62
N PHE A 174 -18.56 26.22 -13.44
CA PHE A 174 -17.58 25.17 -13.15
C PHE A 174 -18.27 23.95 -12.54
N THR A 175 -18.13 22.79 -13.20
CA THR A 175 -18.65 21.50 -12.72
C THR A 175 -17.49 20.56 -12.36
N PRO A 176 -17.15 20.40 -11.07
CA PRO A 176 -16.10 19.48 -10.67
C PRO A 176 -16.51 18.02 -10.87
N ASP A 177 -15.53 17.13 -10.92
CA ASP A 177 -15.76 15.68 -10.83
C ASP A 177 -16.10 15.27 -9.40
N SER A 178 -16.37 13.97 -9.19
CA SER A 178 -16.85 13.42 -7.91
C SER A 178 -15.94 13.69 -6.70
N ASP A 179 -14.67 14.01 -6.93
CA ASP A 179 -13.66 14.31 -5.91
C ASP A 179 -13.39 15.82 -5.76
N GLY A 180 -14.21 16.68 -6.39
CA GLY A 180 -14.07 18.14 -6.32
C GLY A 180 -13.08 18.73 -7.31
N VAL A 181 -12.38 17.92 -8.11
CA VAL A 181 -11.38 18.38 -9.08
C VAL A 181 -12.03 18.58 -10.45
N GLY A 182 -11.81 19.75 -11.07
CA GLY A 182 -12.28 20.04 -12.43
C GLY A 182 -11.33 19.47 -13.47
N ARG A 183 -11.62 18.28 -14.00
CA ARG A 183 -10.91 17.70 -15.16
C ARG A 183 -11.66 17.91 -16.47
N HIS A 184 -12.98 18.06 -16.35
CA HIS A 184 -13.91 18.07 -17.45
C HIS A 184 -14.59 19.44 -17.57
N HIS A 185 -14.93 19.80 -18.80
CA HIS A 185 -15.78 20.95 -19.08
C HIS A 185 -17.12 20.51 -19.67
N SER A 186 -18.21 21.06 -19.14
CA SER A 186 -19.56 20.83 -19.63
C SER A 186 -19.84 21.75 -20.82
N LEU A 187 -20.24 21.17 -21.96
CA LEU A 187 -20.65 21.90 -23.17
C LEU A 187 -22.07 22.45 -23.05
N TRP A 188 -22.89 21.82 -22.22
CA TRP A 188 -24.18 22.33 -21.79
C TRP A 188 -24.54 21.81 -20.41
N LEU A 189 -25.34 22.58 -19.68
CA LEU A 189 -26.00 22.14 -18.46
C LEU A 189 -27.49 21.96 -18.72
N GLU A 190 -28.08 20.97 -18.06
CA GLU A 190 -29.52 20.73 -18.12
C GLU A 190 -30.19 21.14 -16.82
N ARG A 191 -31.30 21.88 -16.91
CA ARG A 191 -32.13 22.28 -15.77
C ARG A 191 -33.59 22.26 -16.17
N LYS A 192 -34.41 21.52 -15.40
CA LYS A 192 -35.87 21.39 -15.63
C LYS A 192 -36.22 21.02 -17.09
N GLY A 193 -35.44 20.13 -17.71
CA GLY A 193 -35.64 19.68 -19.10
C GLY A 193 -35.11 20.63 -20.18
N TRP A 194 -34.47 21.74 -19.82
CA TRP A 194 -33.86 22.70 -20.75
C TRP A 194 -32.33 22.61 -20.71
N ARG A 195 -31.70 22.60 -21.88
CA ARG A 195 -30.25 22.63 -22.08
C ARG A 195 -29.80 24.06 -22.33
N PHE A 196 -28.78 24.47 -21.58
CA PHE A 196 -28.14 25.78 -21.68
C PHE A 196 -26.67 25.56 -22.06
N PRO A 197 -26.22 26.05 -23.22
CA PRO A 197 -24.87 25.81 -23.70
C PRO A 197 -23.84 26.63 -22.91
N SER A 198 -22.63 26.09 -22.79
CA SER A 198 -21.51 26.82 -22.18
C SER A 198 -20.99 27.92 -23.11
N LEU A 199 -20.31 28.89 -22.51
CA LEU A 199 -19.68 29.99 -23.25
C LEU A 199 -18.70 29.47 -24.32
N PRO A 200 -17.80 28.50 -24.03
CA PRO A 200 -16.97 27.90 -25.06
C PRO A 200 -17.77 27.23 -26.18
N ALA A 201 -18.84 26.49 -25.86
CA ALA A 201 -19.66 25.82 -26.87
C ALA A 201 -20.34 26.82 -27.83
N GLN A 202 -20.86 27.92 -27.29
CA GLN A 202 -21.50 28.99 -28.07
C GLN A 202 -20.54 29.71 -29.00
N VAL A 203 -19.37 30.11 -28.49
CA VAL A 203 -18.31 30.74 -29.31
C VAL A 203 -17.93 29.82 -30.47
N MET A 204 -17.71 28.53 -30.19
CA MET A 204 -17.33 27.55 -31.21
C MET A 204 -18.43 27.31 -32.25
N ALA A 205 -19.69 27.20 -31.82
CA ALA A 205 -20.82 27.07 -32.73
C ALA A 205 -20.92 28.28 -33.68
N SER A 206 -20.65 29.49 -33.18
CA SER A 206 -20.66 30.72 -33.99
C SER A 206 -19.54 30.79 -35.03
N LEU A 207 -18.40 30.16 -34.74
CA LEU A 207 -17.27 30.01 -35.65
C LEU A 207 -17.44 28.82 -36.61
N GLY A 208 -18.60 28.15 -36.61
CA GLY A 208 -18.86 26.98 -37.44
C GLY A 208 -18.03 25.74 -37.06
N ARG A 209 -17.49 25.68 -35.83
CA ARG A 209 -16.73 24.53 -35.36
C ARG A 209 -17.67 23.41 -34.89
N PRO A 210 -17.43 22.16 -35.32
CA PRO A 210 -18.25 21.04 -34.87
C PRO A 210 -18.05 20.81 -33.37
N LEU A 211 -19.15 20.71 -32.63
CA LEU A 211 -19.12 20.37 -31.21
C LEU A 211 -19.20 18.86 -31.00
N PRO A 212 -18.51 18.32 -29.99
CA PRO A 212 -18.67 16.92 -29.59
C PRO A 212 -20.13 16.62 -29.19
N PRO A 213 -20.64 15.41 -29.50
CA PRO A 213 -22.00 15.01 -29.13
C PRO A 213 -22.16 14.70 -27.64
N GLN A 214 -21.07 14.61 -26.88
CA GLN A 214 -21.09 14.37 -25.43
C GLN A 214 -21.35 15.66 -24.65
N GLN A 215 -22.08 15.56 -23.53
CA GLN A 215 -22.35 16.72 -22.67
C GLN A 215 -21.10 17.34 -22.07
N ARG A 216 -20.08 16.53 -21.80
CA ARG A 216 -18.82 16.97 -21.20
C ARG A 216 -17.65 16.37 -21.94
N VAL A 217 -16.55 17.11 -21.96
CA VAL A 217 -15.28 16.70 -22.55
C VAL A 217 -14.17 16.73 -21.50
N LEU A 218 -13.24 15.79 -21.59
CA LEU A 218 -12.04 15.81 -20.77
C LEU A 218 -11.05 16.82 -21.37
N LEU A 219 -10.59 17.77 -20.54
CA LEU A 219 -9.75 18.85 -21.01
C LEU A 219 -8.32 18.37 -21.29
N ASN A 220 -7.76 18.87 -22.39
CA ASN A 220 -6.36 18.71 -22.76
C ASN A 220 -5.58 19.97 -22.39
N TRP A 221 -5.14 19.99 -21.13
CA TRP A 221 -4.61 21.15 -20.43
C TRP A 221 -3.36 21.79 -21.06
N ARG A 222 -3.12 23.05 -20.74
CA ARG A 222 -1.90 23.80 -21.05
C ARG A 222 -1.31 24.42 -19.80
N SER A 223 -0.01 24.62 -19.79
CA SER A 223 0.73 25.20 -18.66
C SER A 223 0.92 26.72 -18.75
N SER A 224 0.73 27.32 -19.93
CA SER A 224 0.96 28.76 -20.14
C SER A 224 0.03 29.36 -21.20
N TRP A 225 -0.23 30.65 -21.05
CA TRP A 225 -1.08 31.46 -21.93
C TRP A 225 -0.41 32.81 -22.22
N ARG A 226 -0.81 33.47 -23.32
CA ARG A 226 -0.41 34.86 -23.58
C ARG A 226 -1.34 35.78 -22.81
N HIS A 227 -0.76 36.63 -21.97
CA HIS A 227 -1.45 37.59 -21.13
C HIS A 227 -1.08 39.02 -21.52
N VAL A 228 -2.07 39.91 -21.45
CA VAL A 228 -1.93 41.34 -21.69
C VAL A 228 -2.76 42.07 -20.65
N SER A 229 -2.22 43.09 -20.00
CA SER A 229 -2.96 43.92 -19.05
C SER A 229 -4.07 44.72 -19.75
N PHE A 230 -5.27 44.76 -19.18
CA PHE A 230 -6.40 45.53 -19.69
C PHE A 230 -6.05 47.01 -19.83
N ALA A 231 -5.40 47.60 -18.82
CA ALA A 231 -4.99 49.00 -18.86
C ALA A 231 -4.03 49.30 -20.01
N ASP A 232 -3.10 48.38 -20.31
CA ASP A 232 -2.17 48.58 -21.42
C ASP A 232 -2.88 48.67 -22.77
N VAL A 233 -3.89 47.82 -22.98
CA VAL A 233 -4.68 47.85 -24.22
C VAL A 233 -5.54 49.11 -24.27
N TYR A 234 -6.21 49.42 -23.16
CA TYR A 234 -7.13 50.55 -23.06
C TYR A 234 -6.40 51.89 -23.24
N LEU A 235 -5.36 52.15 -22.45
CA LEU A 235 -4.60 53.40 -22.49
C LEU A 235 -3.86 53.60 -23.82
N ASP A 236 -3.33 52.53 -24.43
CA ASP A 236 -2.71 52.65 -25.75
C ASP A 236 -3.75 52.96 -26.84
N SER A 237 -4.99 52.50 -26.67
CA SER A 237 -6.09 52.78 -27.60
C SER A 237 -6.51 54.26 -27.63
N LEU A 238 -6.24 54.99 -26.55
CA LEU A 238 -6.52 56.44 -26.40
C LEU A 238 -5.39 57.32 -26.95
N ARG A 239 -4.22 56.75 -27.25
CA ARG A 239 -3.09 57.51 -27.80
C ARG A 239 -3.33 57.86 -29.26
N GLU A 240 -2.91 59.06 -29.66
CA GLU A 240 -2.89 59.48 -31.07
C GLU A 240 -2.06 58.52 -31.95
N ARG A 241 -0.99 57.95 -31.38
CA ARG A 241 -0.11 56.96 -32.03
C ARG A 241 0.02 55.72 -31.14
N PRO A 242 -0.82 54.69 -31.35
CA PRO A 242 -0.73 53.44 -30.62
C PRO A 242 0.65 52.78 -30.80
N GLN A 243 1.23 52.30 -29.71
CA GLN A 243 2.56 51.70 -29.67
C GLN A 243 2.52 50.17 -29.62
N ARG A 244 1.36 49.57 -29.29
CA ARG A 244 1.21 48.12 -29.25
C ARG A 244 1.21 47.48 -30.65
N PRO A 245 1.57 46.19 -30.77
CA PRO A 245 1.47 45.47 -32.04
C PRO A 245 0.03 45.49 -32.59
N ARG A 246 -0.09 45.77 -33.90
CA ARG A 246 -1.40 45.92 -34.58
C ARG A 246 -2.08 44.59 -34.93
N ASP A 247 -1.40 43.47 -34.70
CA ASP A 247 -1.83 42.11 -35.01
C ASP A 247 -1.83 41.20 -33.76
N GLU A 248 -1.74 41.78 -32.57
CA GLU A 248 -1.75 41.07 -31.30
C GLU A 248 -3.00 40.20 -31.11
N PHE A 249 -4.16 40.69 -31.53
CA PHE A 249 -5.47 40.02 -31.42
C PHE A 249 -6.01 39.48 -32.75
N ARG A 250 -5.32 39.75 -33.86
CA ARG A 250 -5.76 39.35 -35.21
C ARG A 250 -5.92 37.85 -35.32
N ASP A 251 -7.10 37.41 -35.78
CA ASP A 251 -7.47 36.00 -35.93
C ASP A 251 -7.41 35.17 -34.62
N ARG A 252 -7.36 35.83 -33.46
CA ARG A 252 -7.34 35.17 -32.14
C ARG A 252 -8.68 35.29 -31.43
N ILE A 253 -8.87 34.46 -30.42
CA ILE A 253 -9.98 34.58 -29.47
C ILE A 253 -9.43 35.34 -28.26
N VAL A 254 -10.05 36.46 -27.93
CA VAL A 254 -9.67 37.30 -26.80
C VAL A 254 -10.57 36.98 -25.62
N VAL A 255 -9.98 36.63 -24.48
CA VAL A 255 -10.71 36.39 -23.23
C VAL A 255 -10.41 37.53 -22.28
N ILE A 256 -11.44 38.27 -21.89
CA ILE A 256 -11.36 39.38 -20.93
C ILE A 256 -11.87 38.87 -19.59
N GLY A 257 -11.04 38.87 -18.56
CA GLY A 257 -11.39 38.34 -17.24
C GLY A 257 -10.58 38.96 -16.12
N THR A 258 -10.98 38.70 -14.88
CA THR A 258 -10.28 39.20 -13.70
C THR A 258 -9.04 38.36 -13.38
N ALA A 259 -7.91 39.03 -13.17
CA ALA A 259 -6.65 38.38 -12.79
C ALA A 259 -6.01 38.99 -11.52
N ALA A 260 -6.53 40.13 -11.04
CA ALA A 260 -6.03 40.77 -9.83
C ALA A 260 -6.28 39.90 -8.57
N PRO A 261 -5.34 39.89 -7.61
CA PRO A 261 -5.57 39.26 -6.31
C PRO A 261 -6.87 39.73 -5.66
N GLY A 262 -7.68 38.80 -5.14
CA GLY A 262 -8.99 39.10 -4.55
C GLY A 262 -10.16 39.14 -5.53
N LEU A 263 -9.90 39.24 -6.85
CA LEU A 263 -10.92 39.15 -7.90
C LEU A 263 -10.88 37.83 -8.69
N LEU A 264 -9.90 36.96 -8.40
CA LEU A 264 -9.74 35.67 -9.07
C LEU A 264 -10.81 34.65 -8.64
N ASP A 265 -11.46 34.03 -9.62
CA ASP A 265 -12.24 32.80 -9.42
C ASP A 265 -11.31 31.58 -9.42
N LEU A 266 -10.84 31.16 -8.25
CA LEU A 266 -9.89 30.04 -8.13
C LEU A 266 -10.61 28.68 -8.10
N ARG A 267 -10.14 27.74 -8.92
CA ARG A 267 -10.69 26.39 -9.07
C ARG A 267 -9.63 25.32 -8.82
N VAL A 268 -10.07 24.19 -8.26
CA VAL A 268 -9.23 23.00 -8.07
C VAL A 268 -9.19 22.23 -9.39
N THR A 269 -7.99 22.04 -9.95
CA THR A 269 -7.76 21.35 -11.21
C THR A 269 -6.59 20.36 -11.08
N PRO A 270 -6.33 19.50 -12.08
CA PRO A 270 -5.13 18.66 -12.10
C PRO A 270 -3.81 19.43 -12.02
N LEU A 271 -3.78 20.70 -12.46
CA LEU A 271 -2.56 21.49 -12.55
C LEU A 271 -2.21 22.16 -11.23
N SER A 272 -3.21 22.66 -10.51
CA SER A 272 -3.09 23.35 -9.23
C SER A 272 -4.42 23.38 -8.49
N SER A 273 -4.37 23.47 -7.17
CA SER A 273 -5.54 23.73 -6.30
C SER A 273 -6.06 25.17 -6.41
N THR A 274 -5.27 26.10 -6.95
CA THR A 274 -5.57 27.52 -7.10
C THR A 274 -5.46 27.96 -8.57
N TYR A 275 -6.08 27.22 -9.49
CA TYR A 275 -6.02 27.52 -10.92
C TYR A 275 -7.10 28.54 -11.32
N PRO A 276 -6.80 29.61 -12.08
CA PRO A 276 -7.80 30.60 -12.48
C PRO A 276 -8.94 30.02 -13.34
N GLY A 277 -10.19 30.33 -12.99
CA GLY A 277 -11.40 29.86 -13.69
C GLY A 277 -11.45 30.26 -15.17
N ALA A 278 -11.06 31.50 -15.47
CA ALA A 278 -10.94 32.00 -16.85
C ALA A 278 -10.02 31.13 -17.71
N GLN A 279 -8.97 30.55 -17.12
CA GLN A 279 -8.07 29.64 -17.83
C GLN A 279 -8.67 28.25 -18.08
N VAL A 280 -9.62 27.80 -17.25
CA VAL A 280 -10.40 26.59 -17.53
C VAL A 280 -11.28 26.82 -18.76
N LEU A 281 -11.95 27.98 -18.85
CA LEU A 281 -12.75 28.37 -20.01
C LEU A 281 -11.89 28.48 -21.28
N ALA A 282 -10.74 29.12 -21.20
CA ALA A 282 -9.81 29.21 -22.33
C ALA A 282 -9.28 27.83 -22.77
N THR A 283 -9.02 26.92 -21.83
CA THR A 283 -8.64 25.53 -22.15
C THR A 283 -9.74 24.86 -22.97
N ALA A 284 -11.00 25.01 -22.56
CA ALA A 284 -12.13 24.47 -23.30
C ALA A 284 -12.27 25.09 -24.69
N ILE A 285 -12.14 26.42 -24.82
CA ILE A 285 -12.17 27.14 -26.11
C ILE A 285 -11.05 26.62 -27.03
N ASP A 286 -9.81 26.55 -26.54
CA ASP A 286 -8.67 26.08 -27.34
C ASP A 286 -8.85 24.62 -27.77
N ASN A 287 -9.35 23.76 -26.87
CA ASN A 287 -9.57 22.35 -27.20
C ASN A 287 -10.67 22.15 -28.24
N LEU A 288 -11.78 22.87 -28.12
CA LEU A 288 -12.88 22.79 -29.07
C LEU A 288 -12.51 23.37 -30.43
N ASP A 289 -11.76 24.49 -30.47
CA ASP A 289 -11.32 25.09 -31.72
C ASP A 289 -10.30 24.20 -32.45
N ARG A 290 -9.45 23.48 -31.71
CA ARG A 290 -8.46 22.52 -32.27
C ARG A 290 -9.03 21.16 -32.58
N GLY A 291 -10.10 20.76 -31.93
CA GLY A 291 -10.57 19.37 -31.95
C GLY A 291 -9.69 18.43 -31.12
N ASP A 292 -8.94 18.94 -30.13
CA ASP A 292 -7.90 18.19 -29.40
C ASP A 292 -8.23 17.88 -27.92
N TRP A 293 -9.51 17.93 -27.54
CA TRP A 293 -9.98 17.42 -26.24
C TRP A 293 -9.68 15.93 -26.09
N LEU A 294 -9.50 15.47 -24.86
CA LEU A 294 -9.13 14.09 -24.60
C LEU A 294 -10.35 13.16 -24.70
N ARG A 295 -10.17 12.01 -25.35
CA ARG A 295 -11.11 10.89 -25.31
C ARG A 295 -10.79 10.05 -24.08
N GLU A 296 -11.75 9.92 -23.17
CA GLU A 296 -11.59 9.09 -21.98
C GLU A 296 -12.08 7.65 -22.27
N LEU A 297 -11.24 6.65 -21.99
CA LEU A 297 -11.68 5.26 -22.00
C LEU A 297 -12.53 4.98 -20.75
N PRO A 298 -13.68 4.29 -20.90
CA PRO A 298 -14.49 3.95 -19.76
C PRO A 298 -13.70 3.04 -18.82
N ARG A 299 -13.81 3.29 -17.52
CA ARG A 299 -13.05 2.55 -16.50
C ARG A 299 -13.29 1.04 -16.56
N SER A 300 -14.49 0.60 -16.94
CA SER A 300 -14.83 -0.80 -17.15
C SER A 300 -13.97 -1.47 -18.24
N ALA A 301 -13.48 -0.73 -19.23
CA ALA A 301 -12.59 -1.26 -20.26
C ALA A 301 -11.21 -1.67 -19.69
N MET A 302 -10.85 -1.24 -18.48
CA MET A 302 -9.60 -1.62 -17.82
C MET A 302 -9.69 -2.93 -17.04
N LEU A 303 -10.90 -3.48 -16.81
CA LEU A 303 -11.07 -4.74 -16.09
C LEU A 303 -10.25 -5.91 -16.70
N PRO A 304 -10.21 -6.12 -18.03
CA PRO A 304 -9.36 -7.16 -18.61
C PRO A 304 -7.88 -6.99 -18.28
N LEU A 305 -7.38 -5.74 -18.27
CA LEU A 305 -6.00 -5.45 -17.91
C LEU A 305 -5.73 -5.75 -16.43
N VAL A 306 -6.65 -5.39 -15.53
CA VAL A 306 -6.56 -5.70 -14.09
C VAL A 306 -6.48 -7.22 -13.88
N LEU A 307 -7.40 -7.96 -14.49
CA LEU A 307 -7.47 -9.42 -14.36
C LEU A 307 -6.24 -10.10 -14.98
N ALA A 308 -5.75 -9.61 -16.13
CA ALA A 308 -4.54 -10.11 -16.75
C ALA A 308 -3.31 -9.92 -15.86
N LEU A 309 -3.12 -8.74 -15.27
CA LEU A 309 -1.99 -8.48 -14.37
C LEU A 309 -2.05 -9.33 -13.10
N ILE A 310 -3.22 -9.42 -12.45
CA ILE A 310 -3.42 -10.31 -11.29
C ILE A 310 -3.16 -11.78 -11.70
N GLY A 311 -3.68 -12.21 -12.84
CA GLY A 311 -3.52 -13.56 -13.37
C GLY A 311 -2.05 -13.91 -13.64
N LEU A 312 -1.28 -12.98 -14.23
CA LEU A 312 0.16 -13.18 -14.49
C LEU A 312 0.97 -13.28 -13.19
N VAL A 313 0.71 -12.40 -12.22
CA VAL A 313 1.35 -12.50 -10.89
C VAL A 313 0.96 -13.81 -10.21
N GLY A 314 -0.31 -14.21 -10.30
CA GLY A 314 -0.83 -15.44 -9.72
C GLY A 314 -0.22 -16.70 -10.33
N LEU A 315 -0.06 -16.71 -11.65
CA LEU A 315 0.65 -17.75 -12.38
C LEU A 315 2.12 -17.82 -11.98
N GLY A 316 2.74 -16.66 -11.75
CA GLY A 316 4.10 -16.55 -11.21
C GLY A 316 4.27 -17.27 -9.88
N PHE A 317 3.39 -17.01 -8.92
CA PHE A 317 3.38 -17.73 -7.63
C PHE A 317 3.10 -19.23 -7.82
N ALA A 318 2.15 -19.60 -8.68
CA ALA A 318 1.82 -21.01 -8.95
C ALA A 318 3.01 -21.78 -9.56
N ARG A 319 3.88 -21.11 -10.31
CA ARG A 319 5.11 -21.67 -10.87
C ARG A 319 6.33 -21.56 -9.95
N GLN A 320 6.13 -21.24 -8.67
CA GLN A 320 7.18 -21.10 -7.66
C GLN A 320 8.31 -20.13 -8.08
N VAL A 321 7.98 -19.09 -8.85
CA VAL A 321 8.95 -18.05 -9.20
C VAL A 321 9.28 -17.27 -7.93
N THR A 322 10.58 -17.08 -7.67
CA THR A 322 11.05 -16.30 -6.51
C THR A 322 10.44 -14.90 -6.49
N ALA A 323 10.08 -14.40 -5.30
CA ALA A 323 9.46 -13.08 -5.13
C ALA A 323 10.24 -11.95 -5.82
N GLY A 324 11.58 -11.94 -5.70
CA GLY A 324 12.43 -10.93 -6.36
C GLY A 324 12.32 -10.90 -7.89
N ARG A 325 12.24 -12.08 -8.54
CA ARG A 325 12.01 -12.16 -9.99
C ARG A 325 10.61 -11.68 -10.39
N LEU A 326 9.58 -12.04 -9.61
CA LEU A 326 8.22 -11.54 -9.84
C LEU A 326 8.13 -10.02 -9.70
N MET A 327 8.81 -9.46 -8.71
CA MET A 327 8.91 -8.00 -8.53
C MET A 327 9.53 -7.33 -9.75
N ALA A 328 10.66 -7.86 -10.25
CA ALA A 328 11.33 -7.31 -11.42
C ALA A 328 10.44 -7.35 -12.67
N ILE A 329 9.73 -8.47 -12.90
CA ILE A 329 8.75 -8.60 -13.99
C ILE A 329 7.61 -7.60 -13.82
N LEU A 330 7.08 -7.43 -12.60
CA LEU A 330 5.99 -6.50 -12.33
C LEU A 330 6.40 -5.04 -12.50
N ILE A 331 7.64 -4.67 -12.15
CA ILE A 331 8.22 -3.35 -12.43
C ILE A 331 8.30 -3.13 -13.95
N GLY A 332 8.81 -4.11 -14.70
CA GLY A 332 8.87 -4.06 -16.16
C GLY A 332 7.49 -3.89 -16.80
N ALA A 333 6.50 -4.69 -16.36
CA ALA A 333 5.12 -4.58 -16.82
C ALA A 333 4.50 -3.21 -16.46
N THR A 334 4.80 -2.68 -15.26
CA THR A 334 4.37 -1.34 -14.83
C THR A 334 4.93 -0.27 -15.77
N ALA A 335 6.22 -0.32 -16.11
CA ALA A 335 6.85 0.63 -17.03
C ALA A 335 6.21 0.57 -18.43
N VAL A 336 5.93 -0.62 -18.95
CA VAL A 336 5.25 -0.81 -20.24
C VAL A 336 3.84 -0.22 -20.24
N VAL A 337 3.05 -0.47 -19.19
CA VAL A 337 1.69 0.06 -19.07
C VAL A 337 1.69 1.58 -18.94
N LEU A 338 2.61 2.15 -18.14
CA LEU A 338 2.77 3.61 -18.02
C LEU A 338 3.20 4.25 -19.35
N ALA A 339 4.17 3.65 -20.05
CA ALA A 339 4.62 4.13 -21.36
C ALA A 339 3.49 4.06 -22.40
N GLY A 340 2.72 2.97 -22.43
CA GLY A 340 1.54 2.83 -23.29
C GLY A 340 0.48 3.89 -23.00
N GLY A 341 0.17 4.12 -21.72
CA GLY A 341 -0.74 5.19 -21.30
C GLY A 341 -0.25 6.58 -21.70
N TRP A 342 1.05 6.86 -21.55
CA TRP A 342 1.65 8.14 -21.95
C TRP A 342 1.58 8.36 -23.47
N VAL A 343 1.87 7.34 -24.28
CA VAL A 343 1.76 7.41 -25.74
C VAL A 343 0.31 7.64 -26.18
N LEU A 344 -0.65 6.96 -25.56
CA LEU A 344 -2.08 7.15 -25.85
C LEU A 344 -2.56 8.55 -25.45
N LEU A 345 -2.09 9.07 -24.31
CA LEU A 345 -2.38 10.43 -23.86
C LEU A 345 -1.85 11.46 -24.87
N GLY A 346 -0.63 11.27 -25.36
CA GLY A 346 -0.05 12.09 -26.44
C GLY A 346 -0.83 12.04 -27.76
N ARG A 347 -1.61 10.97 -27.99
CA ARG A 347 -2.53 10.82 -29.13
C ARG A 347 -3.97 11.28 -28.82
N GLY A 348 -4.18 12.00 -27.71
CA GLY A 348 -5.48 12.52 -27.32
C GLY A 348 -6.42 11.52 -26.67
N THR A 349 -5.90 10.41 -26.13
CA THR A 349 -6.70 9.37 -25.47
C THR A 349 -6.23 9.16 -24.02
N PHE A 350 -7.07 9.47 -23.04
CA PHE A 350 -6.80 9.23 -21.64
C PHE A 350 -7.25 7.83 -21.21
N VAL A 351 -6.34 7.06 -20.61
CA VAL A 351 -6.59 5.69 -20.16
C VAL A 351 -6.36 5.58 -18.65
N PRO A 352 -7.38 5.21 -17.84
CA PRO A 352 -7.26 5.11 -16.38
C PRO A 352 -6.52 3.84 -15.96
N ILE A 353 -5.19 3.83 -16.12
CA ILE A 353 -4.33 2.65 -15.89
C ILE A 353 -3.91 2.45 -14.42
N PHE A 354 -4.06 3.45 -13.57
CA PHE A 354 -3.44 3.48 -12.25
C PHE A 354 -4.07 2.47 -11.28
N ALA A 355 -5.39 2.28 -11.33
CA ALA A 355 -6.06 1.24 -10.56
C ALA A 355 -5.59 -0.15 -10.97
N ALA A 356 -5.40 -0.41 -12.26
CA ALA A 356 -4.91 -1.71 -12.75
C ALA A 356 -3.54 -2.05 -12.16
N LEU A 357 -2.63 -1.07 -12.15
CA LEU A 357 -1.31 -1.20 -11.53
C LEU A 357 -1.38 -1.38 -10.01
N ALA A 358 -2.22 -0.59 -9.33
CA ALA A 358 -2.39 -0.68 -7.88
C ALA A 358 -2.92 -2.06 -7.44
N TYR A 359 -3.91 -2.61 -8.15
CA TYR A 359 -4.40 -3.96 -7.88
C TYR A 359 -3.33 -5.04 -8.12
N ALA A 360 -2.53 -4.91 -9.17
CA ALA A 360 -1.44 -5.86 -9.43
C ALA A 360 -0.38 -5.84 -8.30
N TRP A 361 0.01 -4.65 -7.84
CA TRP A 361 0.95 -4.48 -6.72
C TRP A 361 0.36 -4.92 -5.39
N ALA A 362 -0.90 -4.60 -5.10
CA ALA A 362 -1.58 -5.04 -3.89
C ALA A 362 -1.69 -6.57 -3.83
N PHE A 363 -2.00 -7.22 -4.97
CA PHE A 363 -2.01 -8.68 -5.06
C PHE A 363 -0.61 -9.29 -4.88
N TYR A 364 0.42 -8.70 -5.47
CA TYR A 364 1.80 -9.13 -5.28
C TYR A 364 2.23 -9.06 -3.80
N ILE A 365 1.98 -7.91 -3.14
CA ILE A 365 2.32 -7.70 -1.73
C ILE A 365 1.57 -8.69 -0.84
N ALA A 366 0.26 -8.88 -1.07
CA ALA A 366 -0.54 -9.86 -0.35
C ALA A 366 -0.01 -11.30 -0.55
N GLY A 367 0.36 -11.65 -1.79
CA GLY A 367 0.94 -12.96 -2.12
C GLY A 367 2.27 -13.22 -1.41
N VAL A 368 3.19 -12.25 -1.42
CA VAL A 368 4.47 -12.34 -0.69
C VAL A 368 4.24 -12.44 0.82
N GLY A 369 3.36 -11.61 1.38
CA GLY A 369 3.05 -11.61 2.81
C GLY A 369 2.49 -12.95 3.27
N LEU A 370 1.57 -13.54 2.50
CA LEU A 370 0.99 -14.85 2.82
C LEU A 370 2.01 -15.98 2.69
N ALA A 371 2.85 -15.97 1.64
CA ALA A 371 3.95 -16.93 1.50
C ALA A 371 4.94 -16.86 2.68
N TYR A 372 5.28 -15.65 3.13
CA TYR A 372 6.12 -15.43 4.30
C TYR A 372 5.48 -15.95 5.59
N LEU A 373 4.17 -15.70 5.80
CA LEU A 373 3.46 -16.20 6.97
C LEU A 373 3.37 -17.73 6.98
N GLU A 374 3.13 -18.36 5.84
CA GLU A 374 3.16 -19.82 5.70
C GLU A 374 4.54 -20.39 6.07
N GLU A 375 5.61 -19.78 5.57
CA GLU A 375 6.98 -20.21 5.86
C GLU A 375 7.33 -20.00 7.35
N ARG A 376 6.96 -18.86 7.94
CA ARG A 376 7.14 -18.58 9.36
C ARG A 376 6.40 -19.60 10.23
N THR A 377 5.17 -19.94 9.87
CA THR A 377 4.36 -20.90 10.64
C THR A 377 4.98 -22.30 10.59
N LYS A 378 5.52 -22.71 9.43
CA LYS A 378 6.29 -23.95 9.31
C LYS A 378 7.52 -23.94 10.22
N ARG A 379 8.33 -22.88 10.17
CA ARG A 379 9.53 -22.75 11.02
C ARG A 379 9.22 -22.80 12.52
N LEU A 380 8.15 -22.12 12.95
CA LEU A 380 7.74 -22.11 14.36
C LEU A 380 7.26 -23.48 14.84
N ARG A 381 6.46 -24.20 14.04
CA ARG A 381 6.03 -25.57 14.38
C ARG A 381 7.21 -26.52 14.51
N THR A 382 8.17 -26.42 13.60
CA THR A 382 9.43 -27.17 13.68
C THR A 382 10.17 -26.84 14.97
N SER A 383 10.38 -25.55 15.29
CA SER A 383 11.08 -25.13 16.51
C SER A 383 10.41 -25.61 17.81
N GLN A 384 9.09 -25.52 17.92
CA GLN A 384 8.37 -25.94 19.12
C GLN A 384 8.49 -27.45 19.38
N MET A 385 8.55 -28.27 18.33
CA MET A 385 8.75 -29.72 18.47
C MET A 385 10.11 -30.05 19.10
N PHE A 386 11.16 -29.32 18.72
CA PHE A 386 12.53 -29.60 19.17
C PHE A 386 12.87 -29.06 20.56
N LYS A 387 12.28 -27.92 20.96
CA LYS A 387 12.51 -27.33 22.30
C LYS A 387 12.09 -28.23 23.47
N ARG A 388 11.30 -29.28 23.20
CA ARG A 388 10.92 -30.27 24.20
C ARG A 388 12.06 -31.25 24.55
N PHE A 389 13.01 -31.45 23.65
CA PHE A 389 14.03 -32.51 23.76
C PHE A 389 15.46 -31.96 23.83
N LEU A 390 15.67 -30.72 23.40
CA LEU A 390 16.99 -30.11 23.21
C LEU A 390 17.06 -28.73 23.83
N ASP A 391 18.28 -28.35 24.23
CA ASP A 391 18.60 -26.99 24.64
C ASP A 391 18.16 -25.95 23.58
N PRO A 392 17.56 -24.81 23.98
CA PRO A 392 17.09 -23.80 23.04
C PRO A 392 18.14 -23.26 22.06
N ASN A 393 19.41 -23.23 22.45
CA ASN A 393 20.50 -22.78 21.57
C ASN A 393 20.81 -23.84 20.52
N VAL A 394 20.81 -25.13 20.91
CA VAL A 394 20.95 -26.25 19.97
C VAL A 394 19.79 -26.27 18.97
N VAL A 395 18.55 -26.06 19.41
CA VAL A 395 17.39 -25.98 18.48
C VAL A 395 17.55 -24.85 17.48
N SER A 396 18.05 -23.70 17.91
CA SER A 396 18.24 -22.53 17.05
C SER A 396 19.31 -22.81 15.99
N ASP A 397 20.44 -23.39 16.38
CA ASP A 397 21.52 -23.80 15.49
C ASP A 397 21.07 -24.83 14.44
N LEU A 398 20.27 -25.83 14.85
CA LEU A 398 19.75 -26.87 13.95
C LEU A 398 18.80 -26.28 12.89
N ILE A 399 17.97 -25.29 13.27
CA ILE A 399 17.05 -24.61 12.34
C ILE A 399 17.81 -23.70 11.38
N GLU A 400 18.84 -22.99 11.84
CA GLU A 400 19.63 -22.08 11.01
C GLU A 400 20.46 -22.81 9.94
N ARG A 401 21.00 -24.00 10.27
CA ARG A 401 21.80 -24.79 9.32
C ARG A 401 20.98 -25.50 8.24
N GLY A 402 19.65 -25.56 8.38
CA GLY A 402 18.77 -26.19 7.39
C GLY A 402 18.93 -27.71 7.24
N GLU A 403 19.62 -28.37 8.19
CA GLU A 403 20.02 -29.78 8.12
C GLU A 403 18.92 -30.79 8.51
N PHE A 404 17.67 -30.36 8.72
CA PHE A 404 16.63 -31.20 9.31
C PHE A 404 15.47 -31.51 8.36
N ASP A 405 15.56 -32.68 7.71
CA ASP A 405 14.40 -33.39 7.21
C ASP A 405 13.99 -34.49 8.21
N HIS A 406 12.92 -34.22 8.97
CA HIS A 406 12.24 -35.16 9.87
C HIS A 406 11.86 -36.52 9.23
N ARG A 407 11.90 -36.65 7.90
CA ARG A 407 11.54 -37.88 7.18
C ARG A 407 12.71 -38.85 6.98
N ASN A 408 13.96 -38.49 7.30
CA ASN A 408 15.11 -39.27 6.84
C ASN A 408 16.30 -39.39 7.82
N THR A 409 16.06 -39.67 9.10
CA THR A 409 17.10 -39.46 10.14
C THR A 409 17.14 -40.50 11.26
N ALA A 410 16.99 -41.79 10.97
CA ALA A 410 17.46 -42.83 11.89
C ALA A 410 18.91 -43.19 11.49
N GLN A 411 19.89 -42.75 12.28
CA GLN A 411 21.31 -42.98 12.00
C GLN A 411 21.95 -43.78 13.12
N ALA A 412 22.74 -44.81 12.76
CA ALA A 412 23.55 -45.53 13.72
C ALA A 412 24.77 -44.69 14.08
N ARG A 413 24.81 -44.19 15.32
CA ARG A 413 25.90 -43.36 15.87
C ARG A 413 26.42 -43.98 17.15
N GLU A 414 27.69 -43.71 17.45
CA GLU A 414 28.22 -43.96 18.79
C GLU A 414 27.80 -42.82 19.70
N ILE A 415 27.23 -43.17 20.85
CA ILE A 415 26.67 -42.21 21.80
C ILE A 415 26.93 -42.70 23.23
N SER A 416 26.86 -41.78 24.19
CA SER A 416 26.81 -42.12 25.61
C SER A 416 25.38 -41.94 26.13
N VAL A 417 24.81 -42.99 26.71
CA VAL A 417 23.45 -43.01 27.27
C VAL A 417 23.54 -43.03 28.78
N LEU A 418 22.78 -42.15 29.42
CA LEU A 418 22.63 -42.04 30.87
C LEU A 418 21.21 -42.41 31.28
N PHE A 419 21.11 -43.27 32.28
CA PHE A 419 19.90 -43.46 33.07
C PHE A 419 20.15 -43.01 34.50
N SER A 420 19.20 -42.27 35.06
CA SER A 420 19.18 -41.92 36.48
C SER A 420 17.85 -42.33 37.07
N ASP A 421 17.84 -42.94 38.25
CA ASP A 421 16.60 -43.30 38.96
C ASP A 421 16.66 -42.90 40.43
N ILE A 422 15.51 -42.58 41.04
CA ILE A 422 15.43 -42.20 42.45
C ILE A 422 15.38 -43.47 43.31
N ARG A 423 16.30 -43.58 44.25
CA ARG A 423 16.38 -44.73 45.15
C ARG A 423 15.26 -44.70 46.17
N GLY A 424 14.50 -45.81 46.23
CA GLY A 424 13.42 -45.97 47.22
C GLY A 424 12.18 -45.12 46.91
N PHE A 425 12.04 -44.60 45.69
CA PHE A 425 10.93 -43.72 45.32
C PHE A 425 9.55 -44.35 45.51
N THR A 426 9.40 -45.65 45.20
CA THR A 426 8.13 -46.35 45.41
C THR A 426 7.66 -46.23 46.86
N SER A 427 8.54 -46.54 47.82
CA SER A 427 8.25 -46.39 49.26
C SER A 427 8.02 -44.94 49.65
N LEU A 428 8.70 -43.99 49.00
CA LEU A 428 8.53 -42.55 49.19
C LEU A 428 7.15 -42.06 48.73
N SER A 429 6.64 -42.60 47.61
CA SER A 429 5.34 -42.27 47.04
C SER A 429 4.16 -42.85 47.82
N GLU A 430 4.35 -43.96 48.54
CA GLU A 430 3.31 -44.60 49.38
C GLU A 430 2.97 -43.79 50.64
N VAL A 431 3.91 -42.97 51.12
CA VAL A 431 3.78 -42.19 52.37
C VAL A 431 3.55 -40.69 52.14
N SER A 432 3.39 -40.27 50.88
CA SER A 432 3.25 -38.87 50.46
C SER A 432 1.92 -38.63 49.73
N THR A 433 1.42 -37.39 49.72
CA THR A 433 0.24 -37.07 48.89
C THR A 433 0.63 -37.05 47.41
N PRO A 434 -0.28 -37.40 46.47
CA PRO A 434 0.01 -37.34 45.04
C PRO A 434 0.51 -35.97 44.57
N GLU A 435 -0.04 -34.88 45.12
CA GLU A 435 0.36 -33.51 44.83
C GLU A 435 1.79 -33.21 45.27
N ASP A 436 2.18 -33.66 46.48
CA ASP A 436 3.54 -33.48 47.00
C ASP A 436 4.56 -34.29 46.19
N VAL A 437 4.20 -35.52 45.77
CA VAL A 437 5.04 -36.36 44.90
C VAL A 437 5.28 -35.67 43.56
N VAL A 438 4.24 -35.12 42.94
CA VAL A 438 4.36 -34.41 41.65
C VAL A 438 5.19 -33.13 41.80
N ALA A 439 5.00 -32.36 42.88
CA ALA A 439 5.78 -31.17 43.16
C ALA A 439 7.27 -31.50 43.35
N LEU A 440 7.57 -32.56 44.10
CA LEU A 440 8.94 -33.05 44.32
C LEU A 440 9.59 -33.51 43.02
N LEU A 441 8.88 -34.33 42.23
CA LEU A 441 9.36 -34.80 40.93
C LEU A 441 9.63 -33.64 39.97
N ASN A 442 8.72 -32.68 39.86
CA ASN A 442 8.92 -31.53 38.99
C ASN A 442 10.12 -30.67 39.42
N ALA A 443 10.31 -30.46 40.73
CA ALA A 443 11.47 -29.74 41.25
C ALA A 443 12.79 -30.49 41.00
N TYR A 444 12.79 -31.82 41.20
CA TYR A 444 13.93 -32.69 40.90
C TYR A 444 14.25 -32.68 39.41
N PHE A 445 13.28 -33.01 38.55
CA PHE A 445 13.48 -33.04 37.10
C PHE A 445 13.95 -31.72 36.55
N SER A 446 13.40 -30.58 37.00
CA SER A 446 13.84 -29.27 36.53
C SER A 446 15.33 -29.05 36.78
N ARG A 447 15.81 -29.29 38.01
CA ARG A 447 17.23 -29.10 38.36
C ARG A 447 18.16 -30.08 37.63
N GLN A 448 17.74 -31.33 37.48
CA GLN A 448 18.55 -32.35 36.81
C GLN A 448 18.63 -32.12 35.31
N VAL A 449 17.52 -31.70 34.68
CA VAL A 449 17.48 -31.36 33.25
C VAL A 449 18.34 -30.13 32.95
N ASP A 450 18.34 -29.12 33.82
CA ASP A 450 19.22 -27.95 33.68
C ASP A 450 20.70 -28.37 33.64
N VAL A 451 21.11 -29.33 34.47
CA VAL A 451 22.48 -29.89 34.44
C VAL A 451 22.74 -30.66 33.15
N ILE A 452 21.80 -31.50 32.71
CA ILE A 452 21.93 -32.26 31.46
C ILE A 452 22.14 -31.31 30.27
N PHE A 453 21.35 -30.24 30.18
CA PHE A 453 21.47 -29.24 29.13
C PHE A 453 22.75 -28.40 29.24
N ALA A 454 23.19 -28.05 30.46
CA ALA A 454 24.46 -27.35 30.68
C ALA A 454 25.67 -28.15 30.14
N HIS A 455 25.58 -29.49 30.17
CA HIS A 455 26.57 -30.39 29.59
C HIS A 455 26.26 -30.81 28.15
N SER A 456 25.38 -30.09 27.47
CA SER A 456 24.98 -30.33 26.08
C SER A 456 24.37 -31.71 25.82
N GLY A 457 23.70 -32.28 26.82
CA GLY A 457 22.96 -33.53 26.70
C GLY A 457 21.60 -33.34 26.05
N THR A 458 21.10 -34.39 25.41
CA THR A 458 19.75 -34.46 24.85
C THR A 458 18.86 -35.22 25.81
N LEU A 459 17.75 -34.61 26.23
CA LEU A 459 16.76 -35.28 27.07
C LEU A 459 15.86 -36.15 26.18
N ASP A 460 15.83 -37.45 26.47
CA ASP A 460 15.02 -38.41 25.72
C ASP A 460 13.59 -38.47 26.28
N LYS A 461 13.45 -38.95 27.52
CA LYS A 461 12.16 -38.98 28.24
C LYS A 461 12.34 -39.17 29.74
N PHE A 462 11.25 -38.91 30.46
CA PHE A 462 11.05 -39.37 31.84
C PHE A 462 10.33 -40.72 31.84
N ILE A 463 10.76 -41.65 32.69
CA ILE A 463 10.16 -42.98 32.86
C ILE A 463 9.83 -43.17 34.34
N GLY A 464 8.63 -42.77 34.76
CA GLY A 464 8.31 -42.68 36.18
C GLY A 464 9.14 -41.59 36.85
N ASP A 465 9.97 -41.98 37.82
CA ASP A 465 10.98 -41.17 38.50
C ASP A 465 12.36 -41.18 37.82
N ALA A 466 12.54 -41.99 36.79
CA ALA A 466 13.80 -42.10 36.06
C ALA A 466 13.94 -41.05 34.94
N ILE A 467 15.19 -40.60 34.72
CA ILE A 467 15.59 -39.73 33.62
C ILE A 467 16.43 -40.54 32.63
N MET A 468 16.07 -40.47 31.34
CA MET A 468 16.89 -40.97 30.24
C MET A 468 17.43 -39.79 29.42
N ALA A 469 18.75 -39.73 29.25
CA ALA A 469 19.42 -38.72 28.44
C ALA A 469 20.58 -39.34 27.65
N PHE A 470 21.03 -38.66 26.59
CA PHE A 470 22.17 -39.12 25.79
C PHE A 470 22.99 -37.96 25.22
N TRP A 471 24.25 -38.26 24.85
CA TRP A 471 25.21 -37.35 24.24
C TRP A 471 25.76 -37.94 22.93
N GLY A 472 26.19 -37.09 22.00
CA GLY A 472 26.65 -37.49 20.66
C GLY A 472 25.60 -37.39 19.55
N ALA A 473 24.38 -36.97 19.88
CA ALA A 473 23.33 -36.64 18.91
C ALA A 473 22.34 -35.60 19.51
N PRO A 474 21.67 -34.76 18.70
CA PRO A 474 21.67 -34.70 17.23
C PRO A 474 22.95 -34.13 16.62
N LEU A 475 23.68 -33.30 17.38
CA LEU A 475 24.99 -32.78 17.00
C LEU A 475 26.07 -33.83 17.30
N GLU A 476 27.08 -33.90 16.43
CA GLU A 476 28.26 -34.72 16.68
C GLU A 476 29.09 -34.09 17.81
N GLN A 477 29.40 -34.90 18.83
CA GLN A 477 30.14 -34.47 20.03
C GLN A 477 31.27 -35.48 20.27
N PRO A 478 32.50 -35.24 19.78
CA PRO A 478 33.61 -36.19 19.96
C PRO A 478 33.94 -36.52 21.42
N ASP A 479 33.58 -35.62 22.34
CA ASP A 479 33.77 -35.72 23.78
C ASP A 479 32.49 -36.15 24.53
N HIS A 480 31.53 -36.78 23.85
CA HIS A 480 30.22 -37.15 24.42
C HIS A 480 30.32 -37.97 25.72
N ALA A 481 31.30 -38.86 25.84
CA ALA A 481 31.52 -39.66 27.05
C ALA A 481 31.98 -38.81 28.23
N VAL A 482 32.88 -37.85 28.00
CA VAL A 482 33.36 -36.92 29.03
C VAL A 482 32.22 -36.03 29.53
N ARG A 483 31.40 -35.51 28.60
CA ARG A 483 30.22 -34.69 28.93
C ARG A 483 29.19 -35.46 29.75
N ALA A 484 28.87 -36.69 29.35
CA ALA A 484 27.93 -37.53 30.08
C ALA A 484 28.38 -37.80 31.52
N VAL A 485 29.67 -38.09 31.73
CA VAL A 485 30.24 -38.33 33.07
C VAL A 485 30.25 -37.05 33.91
N ASN A 486 30.67 -35.92 33.34
CA ASN A 486 30.60 -34.63 34.04
C ASN A 486 29.16 -34.27 34.42
N ALA A 487 28.20 -34.50 33.52
CA ALA A 487 26.79 -34.30 33.80
C ALA A 487 26.33 -35.16 34.98
N ALA A 488 26.67 -36.46 35.02
CA ALA A 488 26.31 -37.33 36.14
C ALA A 488 26.92 -36.89 37.49
N LEU A 489 28.16 -36.42 37.48
CA LEU A 489 28.82 -35.88 38.68
C LEU A 489 28.14 -34.58 39.13
N ASP A 490 27.82 -33.67 38.22
CA ASP A 490 27.09 -32.44 38.55
C ASP A 490 25.63 -32.68 38.94
N MET A 491 24.97 -33.67 38.36
CA MET A 491 23.63 -34.13 38.77
C MET A 491 23.65 -34.60 40.23
N SER A 492 24.72 -35.27 40.63
CA SER A 492 24.96 -35.68 42.00
C SER A 492 25.16 -34.48 42.94
N VAL A 493 25.91 -33.45 42.52
CA VAL A 493 26.12 -32.22 43.29
C VAL A 493 24.82 -31.38 43.37
N ALA A 494 24.06 -31.29 42.27
CA ALA A 494 22.79 -30.60 42.21
C ALA A 494 21.76 -31.23 43.13
N LEU A 495 21.76 -32.57 43.24
CA LEU A 495 20.95 -33.29 44.22
C LEU A 495 21.37 -32.94 45.66
N GLU A 496 22.67 -32.99 45.99
CA GLU A 496 23.12 -32.64 47.36
C GLU A 496 22.75 -31.19 47.73
N THR A 497 22.89 -30.27 46.79
CA THR A 497 22.46 -28.88 46.97
C THR A 497 20.96 -28.79 47.21
N MET A 498 20.15 -29.59 46.49
CA MET A 498 18.71 -29.67 46.69
C MET A 498 18.35 -30.25 48.06
N ARG A 499 19.02 -31.30 48.50
CA ARG A 499 18.85 -31.89 49.83
C ARG A 499 19.17 -30.90 50.94
N GLY A 500 20.23 -30.11 50.79
CA GLY A 500 20.62 -29.09 51.77
C GLY A 500 19.69 -27.88 51.86
N GLN A 501 18.81 -27.69 50.87
CA GLN A 501 17.87 -26.57 50.78
C GLN A 501 16.42 -26.95 51.10
N MET A 502 16.13 -28.24 51.31
CA MET A 502 14.77 -28.73 51.46
C MET A 502 14.62 -29.54 52.74
N ASP A 503 13.61 -29.19 53.54
CA ASP A 503 13.21 -29.96 54.71
C ASP A 503 12.32 -31.15 54.32
N GLY A 504 12.23 -32.17 55.18
CA GLY A 504 11.33 -33.31 54.99
C GLY A 504 11.82 -34.35 53.99
N LEU A 505 10.91 -34.98 53.24
CA LEU A 505 11.19 -36.14 52.37
C LEU A 505 12.24 -35.88 51.27
N ALA A 506 12.43 -34.63 50.87
CA ALA A 506 13.44 -34.24 49.89
C ALA A 506 14.88 -34.37 50.41
N SER A 507 15.10 -34.26 51.73
CA SER A 507 16.43 -34.35 52.36
C SER A 507 17.04 -35.75 52.32
N THR A 508 16.22 -36.78 52.10
CA THR A 508 16.62 -38.19 52.04
C THR A 508 16.69 -38.75 50.61
N LEU A 509 16.48 -37.90 49.59
CA LEU A 509 16.55 -38.34 48.20
C LEU A 509 17.95 -38.84 47.87
N GLU A 510 18.02 -40.03 47.31
CA GLU A 510 19.22 -40.62 46.74
C GLU A 510 18.92 -40.99 45.29
N ILE A 511 19.92 -40.92 44.43
CA ILE A 511 19.81 -41.32 43.03
C ILE A 511 20.89 -42.34 42.72
N GLY A 512 20.67 -43.16 41.71
CA GLY A 512 21.75 -43.87 41.06
C GLY A 512 21.77 -43.55 39.58
N ILE A 513 22.98 -43.40 39.04
CA ILE A 513 23.22 -42.99 37.67
C ILE A 513 24.09 -44.04 36.99
N GLY A 514 23.60 -44.60 35.89
CA GLY A 514 24.31 -45.56 35.04
C GLY A 514 24.60 -44.97 33.67
N ILE A 515 25.86 -45.08 33.22
CA ILE A 515 26.28 -44.58 31.90
C ILE A 515 26.94 -45.69 31.08
N HIS A 516 26.46 -45.86 29.85
CA HIS A 516 27.07 -46.77 28.90
C HIS A 516 27.29 -46.09 27.53
N THR A 517 28.45 -46.34 26.94
CA THR A 517 28.85 -45.82 25.63
C THR A 517 28.90 -46.95 24.62
N GLY A 518 28.25 -46.74 23.46
CA GLY A 518 28.23 -47.70 22.37
C GLY A 518 27.38 -47.23 21.19
N ARG A 519 27.32 -48.06 20.14
CA ARG A 519 26.56 -47.76 18.92
C ARG A 519 25.06 -47.99 19.12
N ALA A 520 24.26 -46.97 18.84
CA ALA A 520 22.80 -47.03 18.85
C ALA A 520 22.21 -46.28 17.65
N VAL A 521 20.94 -46.58 17.33
CA VAL A 521 20.20 -45.87 16.29
C VAL A 521 19.48 -44.69 16.92
N VAL A 522 19.81 -43.47 16.49
CA VAL A 522 19.19 -42.23 16.97
C VAL A 522 18.35 -41.63 15.85
N GLY A 523 17.12 -41.21 16.17
CA GLY A 523 16.24 -40.57 15.20
C GLY A 523 14.82 -40.33 15.71
N PHE A 524 13.96 -39.86 14.81
CA PHE A 524 12.52 -39.80 15.08
C PHE A 524 11.91 -41.19 14.91
N ILE A 525 11.32 -41.72 15.99
CA ILE A 525 10.75 -43.06 16.03
C ILE A 525 9.34 -42.97 16.60
N GLY A 526 8.37 -43.61 15.95
CA GLY A 526 6.97 -43.58 16.35
C GLY A 526 6.01 -43.66 15.17
N SER A 527 4.73 -43.36 15.41
CA SER A 527 3.70 -43.26 14.36
C SER A 527 3.64 -41.84 13.78
N SER A 528 2.95 -41.65 12.65
CA SER A 528 2.82 -40.33 11.99
C SER A 528 2.31 -39.22 12.91
N ASP A 529 1.52 -39.59 13.92
CA ASP A 529 0.83 -38.66 14.81
C ASP A 529 1.56 -38.48 16.14
N ARG A 530 2.56 -39.35 16.43
CA ARG A 530 3.35 -39.34 17.66
C ARG A 530 4.76 -39.86 17.39
N LEU A 531 5.63 -38.96 16.93
CA LEU A 531 7.07 -39.19 16.78
C LEU A 531 7.81 -38.65 18.01
N ASP A 532 8.66 -39.48 18.63
CA ASP A 532 9.61 -39.06 19.65
C ASP A 532 11.02 -39.09 19.05
N TYR A 533 11.84 -38.06 19.31
CA TYR A 533 13.27 -38.12 18.97
C TYR A 533 13.97 -38.94 20.05
N THR A 534 14.40 -40.15 19.71
CA THR A 534 14.85 -41.11 20.71
C THR A 534 15.95 -42.03 20.19
N VAL A 535 16.54 -42.79 21.10
CA VAL A 535 17.59 -43.78 20.84
C VAL A 535 17.03 -45.19 20.98
N ILE A 536 17.36 -46.08 20.04
CA ILE A 536 17.09 -47.52 20.15
C ILE A 536 18.38 -48.32 19.92
N GLY A 537 18.60 -49.31 20.79
CA GLY A 537 19.69 -50.26 20.65
C GLY A 537 20.02 -50.95 21.96
N ASP A 538 20.88 -51.96 21.88
CA ASP A 538 21.36 -52.68 23.06
C ASP A 538 22.11 -51.75 24.05
N THR A 539 22.75 -50.69 23.54
CA THR A 539 23.39 -49.64 24.35
C THR A 539 22.42 -49.02 25.37
N VAL A 540 21.16 -48.78 24.99
CA VAL A 540 20.15 -48.19 25.88
C VAL A 540 19.80 -49.17 27.01
N ASN A 541 19.58 -50.44 26.66
CA ASN A 541 19.27 -51.49 27.63
C ASN A 541 20.41 -51.70 28.62
N LEU A 542 21.66 -51.66 28.15
CA LEU A 542 22.82 -51.82 29.02
C LEU A 542 22.99 -50.62 29.98
N ALA A 543 22.81 -49.39 29.51
CA ALA A 543 22.84 -48.20 30.36
C ALA A 543 21.82 -48.28 31.53
N SER A 544 20.56 -48.62 31.22
CA SER A 544 19.52 -48.81 32.23
C SER A 544 19.86 -49.92 33.23
N ARG A 545 20.49 -51.02 32.79
CA ARG A 545 20.89 -52.09 33.71
C ARG A 545 22.08 -51.71 34.60
N VAL A 546 23.02 -50.91 34.08
CA VAL A 546 24.14 -50.38 34.87
C VAL A 546 23.64 -49.45 35.96
N GLU A 547 22.65 -48.60 35.65
CA GLU A 547 21.97 -47.76 36.64
C GLU A 547 21.40 -48.63 37.78
N GLY A 548 20.71 -49.73 37.45
CA GLY A 548 20.17 -50.66 38.45
C GLY A 548 21.22 -51.31 39.36
N LEU A 549 22.47 -51.44 38.91
CA LEU A 549 23.57 -52.02 39.68
C LEU A 549 24.19 -51.06 40.69
N THR A 550 23.98 -49.75 40.56
CA THR A 550 24.56 -48.74 41.49
C THR A 550 24.06 -48.92 42.94
N LYS A 551 22.94 -49.62 43.14
CA LYS A 551 22.33 -49.88 44.46
C LYS A 551 23.31 -50.58 45.41
N GLY A 552 23.71 -49.86 46.47
CA GLY A 552 24.62 -50.36 47.50
C GLY A 552 26.09 -50.40 47.09
N ILE A 553 26.45 -49.78 45.96
CA ILE A 553 27.80 -49.80 45.39
C ILE A 553 28.39 -48.39 45.31
N ALA A 554 27.80 -47.54 44.47
CA ALA A 554 28.26 -46.18 44.17
C ALA A 554 27.09 -45.37 43.63
N ARG A 555 27.13 -44.04 43.66
CA ARG A 555 26.07 -43.21 43.07
C ARG A 555 26.12 -43.21 41.54
N VAL A 556 27.33 -43.17 40.98
CA VAL A 556 27.56 -43.14 39.53
C VAL A 556 28.36 -44.37 39.14
N LEU A 557 27.85 -45.17 38.20
CA LEU A 557 28.58 -46.27 37.60
C LEU A 557 28.65 -46.12 36.08
N VAL A 558 29.82 -46.42 35.53
CA VAL A 558 30.04 -46.43 34.09
C VAL A 558 30.61 -47.76 33.64
N THR A 559 30.32 -48.15 32.40
CA THR A 559 30.94 -49.33 31.80
C THR A 559 32.39 -49.07 31.37
N GLN A 560 33.16 -50.15 31.18
CA GLN A 560 34.50 -50.07 30.58
C GLN A 560 34.53 -49.25 29.28
N THR A 561 33.56 -49.44 28.38
CA THR A 561 33.51 -48.65 27.12
C THR A 561 33.35 -47.16 27.35
N THR A 562 32.64 -46.72 28.39
CA THR A 562 32.52 -45.30 28.74
C THR A 562 33.83 -44.77 29.33
N ARG A 563 34.49 -45.56 30.19
CA ARG A 563 35.83 -45.25 30.70
C ARG A 563 36.83 -45.07 29.55
N ASP A 564 36.88 -46.03 28.64
CA ASP A 564 37.82 -46.04 27.52
C ASP A 564 37.57 -44.84 26.59
N ALA A 565 36.31 -44.48 26.34
CA ALA A 565 35.93 -43.30 25.54
C ALA A 565 36.21 -41.96 26.24
N ALA A 566 36.11 -41.89 27.58
CA ALA A 566 36.42 -40.70 28.36
C ALA A 566 37.92 -40.56 28.69
N GLY A 567 38.71 -41.63 28.53
CA GLY A 567 40.15 -41.66 28.73
C GLY A 567 40.58 -41.21 30.13
N ASP A 568 41.64 -40.39 30.18
CA ASP A 568 42.22 -39.88 31.42
C ASP A 568 41.55 -38.61 31.95
N ALA A 569 40.31 -38.31 31.53
CA ALA A 569 39.58 -37.13 32.02
C ALA A 569 39.18 -37.24 33.51
N PHE A 570 39.09 -38.46 34.05
CA PHE A 570 38.65 -38.75 35.41
C PHE A 570 39.60 -39.75 36.09
N ASP A 571 39.56 -39.78 37.42
CA ASP A 571 40.11 -40.90 38.18
C ASP A 571 39.04 -41.99 38.28
N TRP A 572 39.44 -43.25 38.11
CA TRP A 572 38.51 -44.37 37.98
C TRP A 572 38.70 -45.36 39.12
N ARG A 573 37.69 -45.50 39.98
CA ARG A 573 37.66 -46.58 40.97
C ARG A 573 37.06 -47.82 40.32
N ASP A 574 37.86 -48.88 40.19
CA ASP A 574 37.39 -50.17 39.68
C ASP A 574 36.49 -50.85 40.71
N VAL A 575 35.26 -51.14 40.30
CA VAL A 575 34.21 -51.73 41.14
C VAL A 575 34.12 -53.24 40.91
N GLY A 576 34.73 -53.75 39.84
CA GLY A 576 34.78 -55.17 39.50
C GLY A 576 33.83 -55.59 38.37
N LEU A 577 33.69 -56.91 38.20
CA LEU A 577 32.89 -57.54 37.16
C LEU A 577 31.50 -57.90 37.70
N TYR A 578 30.46 -57.48 36.97
CA TYR A 578 29.06 -57.76 37.32
C TYR A 578 28.35 -58.49 36.19
N SER A 579 27.57 -59.51 36.57
CA SER A 579 26.67 -60.19 35.65
C SER A 579 25.43 -59.32 35.40
N VAL A 580 25.21 -58.96 34.14
CA VAL A 580 24.05 -58.16 33.73
C VAL A 580 23.00 -59.09 33.12
N LYS A 581 21.78 -59.08 33.67
CA LYS A 581 20.69 -59.95 33.22
C LYS A 581 20.46 -59.81 31.71
N GLY A 582 20.63 -60.89 30.94
CA GLY A 582 20.44 -60.91 29.49
C GLY A 582 21.72 -60.76 28.65
N ARG A 583 22.90 -60.85 29.26
CA ARG A 583 24.18 -61.07 28.57
C ARG A 583 24.96 -62.19 29.28
N GLU A 584 25.68 -63.01 28.51
CA GLU A 584 26.58 -64.04 29.07
C GLU A 584 27.90 -63.44 29.58
N GLU A 585 28.37 -62.36 28.96
CA GLU A 585 29.60 -61.67 29.31
C GLU A 585 29.40 -60.71 30.48
N GLN A 586 30.27 -60.80 31.49
CA GLN A 586 30.27 -59.89 32.63
C GLN A 586 30.76 -58.50 32.21
N VAL A 587 30.14 -57.46 32.75
CA VAL A 587 30.49 -56.07 32.44
C VAL A 587 31.33 -55.53 33.59
N ARG A 588 32.50 -54.98 33.27
CA ARG A 588 33.37 -54.30 34.24
C ARG A 588 32.88 -52.88 34.46
N LEU A 589 32.69 -52.51 35.72
CA LEU A 589 32.14 -51.23 36.12
C LEU A 589 33.18 -50.38 36.85
N TYR A 590 33.08 -49.07 36.64
CA TYR A 590 33.93 -48.08 37.27
C TYR A 590 33.08 -46.98 37.87
N GLU A 591 33.50 -46.46 39.01
CA GLU A 591 32.99 -45.20 39.52
C GLU A 591 33.94 -44.07 39.10
N PRO A 592 33.42 -43.00 38.46
CA PRO A 592 34.21 -41.82 38.13
C PRO A 592 34.42 -40.92 39.35
N LEU A 593 35.63 -40.41 39.50
CA LEU A 593 36.01 -39.39 40.48
C LEU A 593 36.62 -38.19 39.73
N ARG A 594 36.33 -36.98 40.20
CA ARG A 594 37.02 -35.79 39.69
C ARG A 594 38.48 -35.86 40.10
N LYS A 595 39.38 -35.49 39.20
CA LYS A 595 40.77 -35.21 39.55
C LYS A 595 40.78 -33.98 40.44
N ASP A 596 41.47 -34.04 41.56
CA ASP A 596 41.70 -32.86 42.38
C ASP A 596 42.52 -31.85 41.56
N ASP A 597 41.99 -30.63 41.39
CA ASP A 597 42.74 -29.52 40.81
C ASP A 597 44.00 -29.31 41.66
N THR A 598 45.17 -29.67 41.13
CA THR A 598 46.47 -29.41 41.74
C THR A 598 47.12 -28.17 41.16
#